data_AF-A0AAV5CGJ6-F1
#
_entry.id   AF-A0AAV5CGJ6-F1
#
_cell.length_a   1.000
_cell.length_b   1.000
_cell.length_c   1.000
_cell.angle_alpha   90.00
_cell.angle_beta   90.00
_cell.angle_gamma   90.00
#
_symmetry.space_group_name_H-M   'P 1'
#
loop_
_entity.id
_entity.type
_entity.pdbx_description
1 polymer ?
#
loop_
_entity_poly.entity_id
_entity_poly.type
_entity_poly.pdbx_seq_one_letter_code
_entity_poly.pdbx_strand_id
1 'polypeptide(L)'
;MEESKSTGSGLAARGDLRSALPFLPVVLRGDALFWPPAAQESLRALALGPDVSRVVSGDVLADALTDLRQALDLPPLSAHAAEGFAIFFDDLLSRVHAQGWFAEVFPSLARLLLRLPALLEDHYAKAADGESGLRILGSQDAGVVLLSQELTAALLACALFCLFPTADRGEASLPRINFDGLFSALTHKPRQSQEQKVRCLLHYFERVTDSTPTGFVSFERKVLPHHLDSDMWMKSSAPLCQFRVRGITRCSLQAL
;
A
#
# COMPACT_ATOMS: atom_id res chain seq x y z
N MET A 1 -1.35 49.94 -11.25
CA MET A 1 -2.29 48.98 -10.66
C MET A 1 -2.09 47.69 -11.42
N GLU A 2 -1.03 46.96 -11.10
CA GLU A 2 -0.75 45.67 -11.72
C GLU A 2 -1.62 44.62 -11.04
N GLU A 3 -2.55 44.10 -11.80
CA GLU A 3 -3.40 42.99 -11.44
C GLU A 3 -2.53 41.72 -11.46
N SER A 4 -2.03 41.36 -10.28
CA SER A 4 -1.33 40.10 -10.05
C SER A 4 -2.28 38.94 -10.32
N LYS A 5 -2.14 38.32 -11.50
CA LYS A 5 -2.71 37.02 -11.84
C LYS A 5 -2.17 35.99 -10.84
N SER A 6 -2.98 35.64 -9.84
CA SER A 6 -2.81 34.42 -9.05
C SER A 6 -3.08 33.24 -9.98
N THR A 7 -2.03 32.73 -10.62
CA THR A 7 -2.05 31.44 -11.31
C THR A 7 -2.25 30.34 -10.26
N GLY A 8 -3.35 29.59 -10.36
CA GLY A 8 -3.78 28.60 -9.37
C GLY A 8 -2.73 27.53 -9.07
N SER A 9 -1.98 27.74 -7.99
CA SER A 9 -0.96 26.84 -7.45
C SER A 9 -1.47 26.15 -6.17
N GLY A 10 -2.69 25.62 -6.24
CA GLY A 10 -3.31 24.85 -5.15
C GLY A 10 -3.14 23.35 -5.34
N LEU A 11 -3.15 22.59 -4.26
CA LEU A 11 -3.16 21.12 -4.27
C LEU A 11 -4.30 20.59 -5.15
N ALA A 12 -5.46 21.25 -5.12
CA ALA A 12 -6.63 20.90 -5.93
C ALA A 12 -6.45 21.09 -7.44
N ALA A 13 -5.47 21.89 -7.88
CA ALA A 13 -5.19 22.12 -9.30
C ALA A 13 -4.27 21.04 -9.89
N ARG A 14 -3.59 20.24 -9.07
CA ARG A 14 -2.58 19.31 -9.56
C ARG A 14 -3.18 18.10 -10.28
N GLY A 15 -2.70 17.84 -11.49
CA GLY A 15 -3.15 16.72 -12.32
C GLY A 15 -2.74 15.36 -11.76
N ASP A 16 -1.56 15.26 -11.16
CA ASP A 16 -1.06 14.03 -10.53
C ASP A 16 -1.98 13.57 -9.38
N LEU A 17 -2.29 14.45 -8.42
CA LEU A 17 -3.25 14.16 -7.35
C LEU A 17 -4.63 13.83 -7.88
N ARG A 18 -5.16 14.60 -8.84
CA ARG A 18 -6.49 14.33 -9.42
C ARG A 18 -6.62 12.93 -9.99
N SER A 19 -5.54 12.39 -10.56
CA SER A 19 -5.53 11.02 -11.08
C SER A 19 -5.56 9.95 -9.98
N ALA A 20 -4.90 10.20 -8.84
CA ALA A 20 -4.75 9.23 -7.76
C ALA A 20 -5.88 9.32 -6.73
N LEU A 21 -6.41 10.52 -6.46
CA LEU A 21 -7.35 10.81 -5.39
C LEU A 21 -8.60 9.91 -5.37
N PRO A 22 -9.25 9.55 -6.50
CA PRO A 22 -10.38 8.62 -6.50
C PRO A 22 -10.05 7.23 -5.92
N PHE A 23 -8.77 6.89 -5.86
CA PHE A 23 -8.26 5.60 -5.37
C PHE A 23 -7.55 5.72 -4.02
N LEU A 24 -7.68 6.85 -3.32
CA LEU A 24 -7.13 7.07 -1.98
C LEU A 24 -8.26 7.15 -0.94
N PRO A 25 -8.00 6.78 0.33
CA PRO A 25 -9.02 6.77 1.38
C PRO A 25 -9.25 8.14 2.05
N VAL A 26 -8.75 9.22 1.41
CA VAL A 26 -8.83 10.59 1.92
C VAL A 26 -9.65 11.45 0.98
N VAL A 27 -10.24 12.52 1.52
CA VAL A 27 -11.02 13.50 0.77
C VAL A 27 -10.28 14.82 0.70
N LEU A 28 -10.35 15.48 -0.45
CA LEU A 28 -9.84 16.82 -0.64
C LEU A 28 -10.97 17.83 -0.36
N ARG A 29 -10.72 18.80 0.53
CA ARG A 29 -11.65 19.92 0.80
C ARG A 29 -10.87 21.23 0.74
N GLY A 30 -11.18 22.05 -0.25
CA GLY A 30 -10.30 23.18 -0.59
C GLY A 30 -8.96 22.65 -1.08
N ASP A 31 -7.87 23.08 -0.45
CA ASP A 31 -6.50 22.64 -0.77
C ASP A 31 -5.87 21.75 0.32
N ALA A 32 -6.69 21.10 1.16
CA ALA A 32 -6.23 20.20 2.22
C ALA A 32 -6.92 18.83 2.15
N LEU A 33 -6.17 17.80 2.52
CA LEU A 33 -6.59 16.41 2.56
C LEU A 33 -7.04 16.03 3.97
N PHE A 34 -8.09 15.23 4.06
CA PHE A 34 -8.66 14.79 5.32
C PHE A 34 -9.10 13.34 5.26
N TRP A 35 -9.06 12.67 6.40
CA TRP A 35 -9.89 11.48 6.60
C TRP A 35 -11.36 11.90 6.75
N PRO A 36 -12.32 11.11 6.24
CA PRO A 36 -13.72 11.27 6.63
C PRO A 36 -13.86 11.25 8.17
N PRO A 37 -14.70 12.11 8.79
CA PRO A 37 -14.71 12.28 10.25
C PRO A 37 -14.93 10.98 11.05
N ALA A 38 -15.83 10.11 10.59
CA ALA A 38 -16.09 8.82 11.23
C ALA A 38 -14.85 7.91 11.18
N ALA A 39 -14.22 7.80 10.01
CA ALA A 39 -13.00 7.01 9.85
C ALA A 39 -11.83 7.59 10.67
N GLN A 40 -11.72 8.92 10.76
CA GLN A 40 -10.70 9.57 11.57
C GLN A 40 -10.86 9.25 13.06
N GLU A 41 -12.09 9.24 13.57
CA GLU A 41 -12.34 8.91 14.98
C GLU A 41 -12.02 7.46 15.29
N SER A 42 -12.42 6.53 14.42
CA SER A 42 -12.04 5.12 14.54
C SER A 42 -10.51 4.95 14.51
N LEU A 43 -9.78 5.63 13.61
CA LEU A 43 -8.32 5.60 13.57
C LEU A 43 -7.69 6.17 14.85
N ARG A 44 -8.27 7.21 15.47
CA ARG A 44 -7.80 7.74 16.77
C ARG A 44 -7.97 6.72 17.88
N ALA A 45 -9.12 6.04 17.95
CA ALA A 45 -9.33 4.99 18.94
C ALA A 45 -8.30 3.86 18.79
N LEU A 46 -8.04 3.40 17.56
CA LEU A 46 -7.02 2.38 17.26
C LEU A 46 -5.61 2.84 17.63
N ALA A 47 -5.29 4.12 17.36
CA ALA A 47 -4.00 4.72 17.68
C ALA A 47 -3.73 4.86 19.19
N LEU A 48 -4.77 4.90 20.02
CA LEU A 48 -4.66 4.95 21.49
C LEU A 48 -4.39 3.58 22.12
N GLY A 49 -4.38 2.50 21.32
CA GLY A 49 -4.03 1.16 21.77
C GLY A 49 -5.22 0.30 22.18
N PRO A 50 -4.95 -0.94 22.62
CA PRO A 50 -5.98 -1.94 22.91
C PRO A 50 -6.87 -1.57 24.11
N ASP A 51 -6.40 -0.76 25.06
CA ASP A 51 -7.21 -0.34 26.21
C ASP A 51 -8.41 0.54 25.81
N VAL A 52 -8.27 1.30 24.71
CA VAL A 52 -9.32 2.16 24.16
C VAL A 52 -10.07 1.46 23.04
N SER A 53 -9.35 0.93 22.05
CA SER A 53 -9.95 0.30 20.86
C SER A 53 -10.52 -1.09 21.10
N ARG A 54 -10.07 -1.79 22.16
CA ARG A 54 -10.37 -3.19 22.48
C ARG A 54 -9.89 -4.21 21.45
N VAL A 55 -9.14 -3.81 20.43
CA VAL A 55 -8.60 -4.71 19.40
C VAL A 55 -7.42 -5.49 19.96
N VAL A 56 -7.64 -6.77 20.30
CA VAL A 56 -6.64 -7.65 20.95
C VAL A 56 -6.46 -9.02 20.26
N SER A 57 -7.20 -9.26 19.18
CA SER A 57 -7.27 -10.53 18.45
C SER A 57 -7.64 -10.29 16.99
N GLY A 58 -7.45 -11.32 16.15
CA GLY A 58 -7.68 -11.26 14.71
C GLY A 58 -9.16 -11.10 14.34
N ASP A 59 -10.07 -11.72 15.09
CA ASP A 59 -11.52 -11.55 14.94
C ASP A 59 -11.97 -10.12 15.23
N VAL A 60 -11.57 -9.54 16.38
CA VAL A 60 -11.90 -8.16 16.76
C VAL A 60 -11.23 -7.16 15.82
N LEU A 61 -10.03 -7.48 15.30
CA LEU A 61 -9.40 -6.70 14.24
C LEU A 61 -10.27 -6.69 12.98
N ALA A 62 -10.78 -7.84 12.55
CA ALA A 62 -11.62 -7.93 11.36
C ALA A 62 -12.92 -7.12 11.50
N ASP A 63 -13.53 -7.12 12.69
CA ASP A 63 -14.69 -6.28 12.99
C ASP A 63 -14.33 -4.79 12.91
N ALA A 64 -13.24 -4.37 13.57
CA ALA A 64 -12.78 -2.98 13.54
C ALA A 64 -12.45 -2.49 12.11
N LEU A 65 -11.84 -3.34 11.28
CA LEU A 65 -11.58 -3.03 9.87
C LEU A 65 -12.87 -2.96 9.04
N THR A 66 -13.88 -3.78 9.38
CA THR A 66 -15.19 -3.72 8.74
C THR A 66 -15.89 -2.40 9.04
N ASP A 67 -15.92 -1.98 10.31
CA ASP A 67 -16.49 -0.70 10.73
C ASP A 67 -15.75 0.48 10.08
N LEU A 68 -14.41 0.41 10.03
CA LEU A 68 -13.59 1.45 9.41
C LEU A 68 -13.86 1.56 7.89
N ARG A 69 -14.08 0.44 7.20
CA ARG A 69 -14.47 0.42 5.79
C ARG A 69 -15.86 1.02 5.59
N GLN A 70 -16.83 0.69 6.44
CA GLN A 70 -18.16 1.30 6.39
C GLN A 70 -18.10 2.81 6.62
N ALA A 71 -17.25 3.29 7.53
CA ALA A 71 -17.02 4.72 7.77
C ALA A 71 -16.39 5.47 6.58
N LEU A 72 -15.89 4.74 5.58
CA LEU A 72 -15.35 5.24 4.31
C LEU A 72 -16.31 5.00 3.14
N ASP A 73 -17.56 4.59 3.40
CA ASP A 73 -18.54 4.17 2.40
C ASP A 73 -18.04 3.01 1.50
N LEU A 74 -17.16 2.16 2.04
CA LEU A 74 -16.66 0.96 1.36
C LEU A 74 -17.48 -0.28 1.74
N PRO A 75 -17.56 -1.29 0.86
CA PRO A 75 -18.16 -2.58 1.21
C PRO A 75 -17.49 -3.19 2.44
N PRO A 76 -18.20 -3.93 3.32
CA PRO A 76 -17.59 -4.60 4.45
C PRO A 76 -16.51 -5.61 4.00
N LEU A 77 -15.66 -6.05 4.93
CA LEU A 77 -14.77 -7.17 4.63
C LEU A 77 -15.58 -8.41 4.26
N SER A 78 -15.05 -9.22 3.35
CA SER A 78 -15.67 -10.51 3.05
C SER A 78 -15.51 -11.46 4.24
N ALA A 79 -16.43 -12.40 4.41
CA ALA A 79 -16.35 -13.40 5.48
C ALA A 79 -15.03 -14.18 5.45
N HIS A 80 -14.52 -14.51 4.26
CA HIS A 80 -13.25 -15.21 4.11
C HIS A 80 -12.05 -14.33 4.50
N ALA A 81 -12.11 -13.02 4.23
CA ALA A 81 -11.04 -12.11 4.66
C ALA A 81 -11.03 -11.98 6.18
N ALA A 82 -12.19 -11.78 6.80
CA ALA A 82 -12.35 -11.69 8.25
C ALA A 82 -11.87 -12.96 8.95
N GLU A 83 -12.30 -14.14 8.48
CA GLU A 83 -11.82 -15.43 8.97
C GLU A 83 -10.31 -15.58 8.78
N GLY A 84 -9.75 -15.12 7.65
CA GLY A 84 -8.32 -15.14 7.39
C GLY A 84 -7.49 -14.30 8.38
N PHE A 85 -8.01 -13.14 8.81
CA PHE A 85 -7.40 -12.33 9.87
C PHE A 85 -7.40 -13.07 11.21
N ALA A 86 -8.54 -13.64 11.59
CA ALA A 86 -8.67 -14.46 12.81
C ALA A 86 -7.69 -15.64 12.80
N ILE A 87 -7.72 -16.48 11.75
CA ILE A 87 -6.80 -17.62 11.61
C ILE A 87 -5.34 -17.17 11.75
N PHE A 88 -4.95 -16.08 11.09
CA PHE A 88 -3.55 -15.67 11.14
C PHE A 88 -3.11 -15.22 12.53
N PHE A 89 -3.85 -14.31 13.15
CA PHE A 89 -3.45 -13.69 14.41
C PHE A 89 -3.73 -14.57 15.63
N ASP A 90 -4.80 -15.37 15.59
CA ASP A 90 -5.27 -16.14 16.73
C ASP A 90 -4.71 -17.58 16.71
N ASP A 91 -4.49 -18.17 15.52
CA ASP A 91 -4.05 -19.57 15.40
C ASP A 91 -2.61 -19.73 14.87
N LEU A 92 -2.17 -18.91 13.91
CA LEU A 92 -0.86 -19.10 13.23
C LEU A 92 0.28 -18.29 13.86
N LEU A 93 -0.02 -17.17 14.51
CA LEU A 93 0.95 -16.36 15.21
C LEU A 93 1.06 -16.82 16.66
N SER A 94 2.27 -16.82 17.23
CA SER A 94 2.41 -17.17 18.65
C SER A 94 1.70 -16.13 19.52
N ARG A 95 1.11 -16.55 20.63
CA ARG A 95 0.38 -15.66 21.54
C ARG A 95 1.20 -14.43 21.95
N VAL A 96 2.50 -14.61 22.21
CA VAL A 96 3.42 -13.52 22.59
C VAL A 96 3.60 -12.52 21.44
N HIS A 97 3.79 -13.02 20.21
CA HIS A 97 3.92 -12.15 19.04
C HIS A 97 2.60 -11.43 18.71
N ALA A 98 1.46 -12.10 18.79
CA ALA A 98 0.15 -11.48 18.58
C ALA A 98 -0.11 -10.36 19.61
N GLN A 99 0.16 -10.62 20.89
CA GLN A 99 0.04 -9.61 21.94
C GLN A 99 0.95 -8.40 21.69
N GLY A 100 2.23 -8.62 21.37
CA GLY A 100 3.14 -7.53 21.04
C GLY A 100 2.69 -6.73 19.81
N TRP A 101 2.16 -7.43 18.80
CA TRP A 101 1.64 -6.81 17.60
C TRP A 101 0.45 -5.87 17.88
N PHE A 102 -0.56 -6.34 18.63
CA PHE A 102 -1.73 -5.53 18.98
C PHE A 102 -1.44 -4.43 19.99
N ALA A 103 -0.46 -4.62 20.88
CA ALA A 103 -0.05 -3.60 21.85
C ALA A 103 0.75 -2.46 21.21
N GLU A 104 1.68 -2.77 20.30
CA GLU A 104 2.67 -1.81 19.84
C GLU A 104 2.55 -1.47 18.35
N VAL A 105 2.55 -2.49 17.49
CA VAL A 105 2.69 -2.28 16.04
C VAL A 105 1.39 -1.75 15.44
N PHE A 106 0.26 -2.42 15.72
CA PHE A 106 -1.02 -2.04 15.15
C PHE A 106 -1.46 -0.60 15.52
N PRO A 107 -1.36 -0.14 16.79
CA PRO A 107 -1.61 1.26 17.15
C PRO A 107 -0.62 2.24 16.48
N SER A 108 0.65 1.83 16.30
CA SER A 108 1.64 2.63 15.58
C SER A 108 1.31 2.80 14.10
N LEU A 109 0.78 1.76 13.45
CA LEU A 109 0.26 1.87 12.09
C LEU A 109 -0.95 2.81 12.03
N ALA A 110 -1.87 2.75 13.00
CA ALA A 110 -2.99 3.70 13.06
C ALA A 110 -2.51 5.15 13.24
N ARG A 111 -1.47 5.40 14.06
CA ARG A 111 -0.82 6.72 14.17
C ARG A 111 -0.19 7.18 12.84
N LEU A 112 0.44 6.26 12.10
CA LEU A 112 0.98 6.55 10.77
C LEU A 112 -0.16 6.92 9.79
N LEU A 113 -1.28 6.20 9.82
CA LEU A 113 -2.45 6.50 8.99
C LEU A 113 -3.07 7.86 9.32
N LEU A 114 -3.14 8.26 10.60
CA LEU A 114 -3.57 9.61 10.98
C LEU A 114 -2.69 10.72 10.39
N ARG A 115 -1.42 10.43 10.08
CA ARG A 115 -0.49 11.35 9.40
C ARG A 115 -0.58 11.31 7.88
N LEU A 116 -1.30 10.35 7.29
CA LEU A 116 -1.40 10.17 5.83
C LEU A 116 -1.78 11.45 5.07
N PRO A 117 -2.77 12.25 5.50
CA PRO A 117 -3.13 13.47 4.76
C PRO A 117 -1.97 14.46 4.69
N ALA A 118 -1.31 14.72 5.82
CA ALA A 118 -0.13 15.59 5.88
C ALA A 118 1.06 15.02 5.08
N LEU A 119 1.27 13.70 5.12
CA LEU A 119 2.31 13.04 4.31
C LEU A 119 2.06 13.19 2.80
N LEU A 120 0.81 13.13 2.36
CA LEU A 120 0.43 13.37 0.96
C LEU A 120 0.61 14.84 0.59
N GLU A 121 0.18 15.78 1.44
CA GLU A 121 0.37 17.22 1.21
C GLU A 121 1.86 17.58 1.08
N ASP A 122 2.69 17.12 2.02
CA ASP A 122 4.14 17.30 1.99
C ASP A 122 4.76 16.70 0.73
N HIS A 123 4.26 15.54 0.29
CA HIS A 123 4.72 14.85 -0.91
C HIS A 123 4.45 15.68 -2.16
N TYR A 124 3.22 16.16 -2.35
CA TYR A 124 2.88 17.00 -3.50
C TYR A 124 3.55 18.38 -3.44
N ALA A 125 3.79 18.93 -2.25
CA ALA A 125 4.56 20.17 -2.10
C ALA A 125 6.03 20.01 -2.55
N LYS A 126 6.63 18.84 -2.31
CA LYS A 126 8.01 18.52 -2.71
C LYS A 126 8.15 18.09 -4.18
N ALA A 127 7.08 17.58 -4.80
CA ALA A 127 7.03 17.21 -6.22
C ALA A 127 6.91 18.46 -7.11
N ALA A 128 8.01 19.24 -7.18
CA ALA A 128 8.08 20.54 -7.84
C ALA A 128 7.92 20.50 -9.36
N ASP A 129 8.22 19.35 -9.99
CA ASP A 129 8.03 19.15 -11.43
C ASP A 129 6.55 18.95 -11.83
N GLY A 130 5.65 18.77 -10.86
CA GLY A 130 4.23 18.53 -11.11
C GLY A 130 3.91 17.14 -11.67
N GLU A 131 4.92 16.29 -11.90
CA GLU A 131 4.78 15.02 -12.62
C GLU A 131 5.32 13.82 -11.85
N SER A 132 6.24 14.02 -10.90
CA SER A 132 6.80 12.95 -10.05
C SER A 132 5.97 12.62 -8.80
N GLY A 133 4.87 13.35 -8.59
CA GLY A 133 3.93 13.12 -7.50
C GLY A 133 3.17 11.79 -7.64
N LEU A 134 2.42 11.41 -6.62
CA LEU A 134 1.66 10.17 -6.64
C LEU A 134 0.54 10.32 -7.68
N ARG A 135 0.60 9.51 -8.73
CA ARG A 135 -0.34 9.52 -9.86
C ARG A 135 -0.57 8.12 -10.40
N ILE A 136 -1.63 7.95 -11.17
CA ILE A 136 -1.87 6.72 -11.92
C ILE A 136 -1.03 6.73 -13.20
N LEU A 137 -0.11 5.77 -13.32
CA LEU A 137 0.64 5.52 -14.56
C LEU A 137 -0.16 4.56 -15.45
N GLY A 138 -1.06 5.13 -16.26
CA GLY A 138 -2.00 4.40 -17.12
C GLY A 138 -1.35 3.59 -18.25
N SER A 139 -2.15 2.85 -19.02
CA SER A 139 -1.63 2.15 -20.20
C SER A 139 -1.02 3.15 -21.18
N GLN A 140 0.15 2.82 -21.71
CA GLN A 140 0.93 3.69 -22.62
C GLN A 140 1.31 5.07 -22.03
N ASP A 141 1.20 5.26 -20.72
CA ASP A 141 1.67 6.47 -20.02
C ASP A 141 3.05 6.21 -19.40
N ALA A 142 4.10 6.74 -20.02
CA ALA A 142 5.44 6.68 -19.48
C ALA A 142 5.60 7.71 -18.36
N GLY A 143 6.31 7.36 -17.29
CA GLY A 143 6.55 8.30 -16.21
C GLY A 143 7.19 7.69 -14.98
N VAL A 144 7.53 8.55 -14.03
CA VAL A 144 8.16 8.20 -12.77
C VAL A 144 7.32 8.74 -11.62
N VAL A 145 7.12 7.94 -10.58
CA VAL A 145 6.58 8.37 -9.29
C VAL A 145 7.67 8.18 -8.24
N LEU A 146 7.98 9.22 -7.47
CA LEU A 146 9.01 9.19 -6.44
C LEU A 146 8.38 9.35 -5.06
N LEU A 147 8.29 8.28 -4.26
CA LEU A 147 7.67 8.32 -2.93
C LEU A 147 8.74 8.32 -1.84
N SER A 148 8.49 9.01 -0.72
CA SER A 148 9.25 8.74 0.50
C SER A 148 8.92 7.34 1.02
N GLN A 149 9.87 6.70 1.70
CA GLN A 149 9.64 5.40 2.32
C GLN A 149 8.56 5.47 3.41
N GLU A 150 8.47 6.60 4.14
CA GLU A 150 7.41 6.83 5.12
C GLU A 150 6.01 6.89 4.47
N LEU A 151 5.83 7.64 3.38
CA LEU A 151 4.56 7.66 2.65
C LEU A 151 4.25 6.27 2.07
N THR A 152 5.27 5.57 1.56
CA THR A 152 5.11 4.18 1.09
C THR A 152 4.62 3.26 2.22
N ALA A 153 5.14 3.41 3.44
CA ALA A 153 4.69 2.65 4.60
C ALA A 153 3.24 3.00 4.97
N ALA A 154 2.85 4.27 4.91
CA ALA A 154 1.47 4.70 5.17
C ALA A 154 0.48 4.12 4.13
N LEU A 155 0.85 4.13 2.84
CA LEU A 155 0.05 3.52 1.78
C LEU A 155 -0.06 1.99 1.93
N LEU A 156 1.02 1.32 2.33
CA LEU A 156 0.97 -0.11 2.64
C LEU A 156 0.14 -0.41 3.89
N ALA A 157 0.15 0.46 4.90
CA ALA A 157 -0.73 0.34 6.06
C ALA A 157 -2.21 0.49 5.64
N CYS A 158 -2.54 1.38 4.70
CA CYS A 158 -3.88 1.43 4.10
C CYS A 158 -4.26 0.12 3.43
N ALA A 159 -3.32 -0.55 2.75
CA ALA A 159 -3.58 -1.84 2.13
C ALA A 159 -3.82 -2.95 3.17
N LEU A 160 -3.04 -2.98 4.26
CA LEU A 160 -3.23 -3.92 5.38
C LEU A 160 -4.61 -3.72 6.03
N PHE A 161 -4.98 -2.47 6.32
CA PHE A 161 -6.29 -2.11 6.90
C PHE A 161 -7.43 -2.21 5.87
N CYS A 162 -7.11 -2.55 4.63
CA CYS A 162 -8.04 -2.66 3.52
C CYS A 162 -8.86 -1.37 3.29
N LEU A 163 -8.21 -0.21 3.23
CA LEU A 163 -8.88 1.10 3.17
C LEU A 163 -8.99 1.67 1.76
N PHE A 164 -8.32 1.11 0.76
CA PHE A 164 -8.40 1.67 -0.59
C PHE A 164 -9.79 1.43 -1.22
N PRO A 165 -10.39 2.47 -1.86
CA PRO A 165 -11.58 2.31 -2.68
C PRO A 165 -11.38 1.29 -3.80
N THR A 166 -12.41 0.46 -4.07
CA THR A 166 -12.33 -0.66 -5.02
C THR A 166 -13.27 -0.57 -6.21
N ALA A 167 -14.30 0.29 -6.19
CA ALA A 167 -15.36 0.32 -7.21
C ALA A 167 -14.83 0.55 -8.62
N ASP A 168 -14.06 1.61 -8.82
CA ASP A 168 -13.66 2.06 -10.18
C ASP A 168 -12.31 1.50 -10.63
N ARG A 169 -11.66 0.67 -9.79
CA ARG A 169 -10.35 0.10 -10.10
C ARG A 169 -10.38 -0.88 -11.27
N GLY A 170 -11.48 -1.63 -11.42
CA GLY A 170 -11.66 -2.57 -12.53
C GLY A 170 -11.73 -1.86 -13.87
N GLU A 171 -12.52 -0.78 -13.95
CA GLU A 171 -12.63 0.06 -15.14
C GLU A 171 -11.29 0.73 -15.49
N ALA A 172 -10.58 1.24 -14.48
CA ALA A 172 -9.25 1.81 -14.65
C ALA A 172 -8.13 0.75 -14.88
N SER A 173 -8.46 -0.54 -14.97
CA SER A 173 -7.50 -1.65 -15.14
C SER A 173 -6.39 -1.66 -14.08
N LEU A 174 -6.70 -1.25 -12.85
CA LEU A 174 -5.76 -1.18 -11.74
C LEU A 174 -5.76 -2.49 -10.93
N PRO A 175 -4.58 -2.99 -10.48
CA PRO A 175 -4.49 -4.23 -9.71
C PRO A 175 -5.14 -4.10 -8.33
N ARG A 176 -5.60 -5.20 -7.74
CA ARG A 176 -6.04 -5.20 -6.34
C ARG A 176 -4.89 -4.78 -5.43
N ILE A 177 -5.17 -3.89 -4.47
CA ILE A 177 -4.16 -3.31 -3.57
C ILE A 177 -4.38 -3.67 -2.10
N ASN A 178 -5.64 -3.80 -1.67
CA ASN A 178 -5.98 -4.22 -0.31
C ASN A 178 -5.56 -5.67 -0.05
N PHE A 179 -5.24 -5.98 1.20
CA PHE A 179 -4.73 -7.30 1.61
C PHE A 179 -5.84 -8.30 1.94
N ASP A 180 -7.10 -7.96 1.73
CA ASP A 180 -8.26 -8.83 1.96
C ASP A 180 -8.11 -10.17 1.21
N GLY A 181 -7.61 -10.15 -0.02
CA GLY A 181 -7.33 -11.37 -0.79
C GLY A 181 -6.17 -12.20 -0.26
N LEU A 182 -5.19 -11.56 0.41
CA LEU A 182 -4.07 -12.25 1.04
C LEU A 182 -4.53 -13.04 2.27
N PHE A 183 -5.36 -12.42 3.12
CA PHE A 183 -5.93 -13.07 4.30
C PHE A 183 -7.00 -14.10 3.91
N SER A 184 -7.87 -13.79 2.94
CA SER A 184 -8.84 -14.75 2.41
C SER A 184 -8.20 -16.04 1.90
N ALA A 185 -6.96 -15.98 1.40
CA ALA A 185 -6.24 -17.16 0.93
C ALA A 185 -5.80 -18.12 2.05
N LEU A 186 -5.90 -17.72 3.32
CA LEU A 186 -5.55 -18.55 4.47
C LEU A 186 -6.69 -19.51 4.88
N THR A 187 -7.94 -19.19 4.55
CA THR A 187 -9.11 -20.02 4.90
C THR A 187 -9.17 -21.32 4.08
N HIS A 188 -8.66 -21.30 2.85
CA HIS A 188 -8.64 -22.48 1.97
C HIS A 188 -7.31 -23.24 2.08
N LYS A 189 -7.25 -24.25 2.96
CA LYS A 189 -6.06 -25.09 3.24
C LYS A 189 -4.78 -24.24 3.31
N PRO A 190 -4.42 -23.70 4.48
CA PRO A 190 -3.35 -22.72 4.60
C PRO A 190 -2.08 -23.24 3.93
N ARG A 191 -1.79 -22.69 2.74
CA ARG A 191 -0.54 -22.99 2.06
C ARG A 191 0.52 -22.30 2.88
N GLN A 192 1.49 -23.06 3.37
CA GLN A 192 2.65 -22.54 4.10
C GLN A 192 3.25 -21.30 3.41
N SER A 193 3.22 -21.24 2.07
CA SER A 193 3.67 -20.09 1.30
C SER A 193 2.87 -18.80 1.51
N GLN A 194 1.56 -18.86 1.72
CA GLN A 194 0.74 -17.67 1.99
C GLN A 194 0.98 -17.15 3.40
N GLU A 195 1.03 -18.05 4.38
CA GLU A 195 1.39 -17.72 5.76
C GLU A 195 2.75 -17.02 5.84
N GLN A 196 3.78 -17.52 5.13
CA GLN A 196 5.10 -16.86 5.10
C GLN A 196 5.08 -15.48 4.43
N LYS A 197 4.20 -15.23 3.44
CA LYS A 197 4.03 -13.89 2.87
C LYS A 197 3.46 -12.92 3.90
N VAL A 198 2.44 -13.35 4.65
CA VAL A 198 1.82 -12.52 5.69
C VAL A 198 2.84 -12.21 6.79
N ARG A 199 3.62 -13.20 7.24
CA ARG A 199 4.73 -12.97 8.19
C ARG A 199 5.78 -11.99 7.69
N CYS A 200 6.16 -12.09 6.41
CA CYS A 200 7.09 -11.15 5.81
C CYS A 200 6.56 -9.71 5.84
N LEU A 201 5.26 -9.51 5.56
CA LEU A 201 4.61 -8.20 5.62
C LEU A 201 4.50 -7.67 7.05
N LEU A 202 4.13 -8.51 8.02
CA LEU A 202 4.13 -8.10 9.43
C LEU A 202 5.52 -7.66 9.87
N HIS A 203 6.55 -8.42 9.50
CA HIS A 203 7.92 -8.04 9.84
C HIS A 203 8.33 -6.71 9.20
N TYR A 204 7.92 -6.43 7.96
CA TYR A 204 8.11 -5.10 7.36
C TYR A 204 7.46 -4.00 8.22
N PHE A 205 6.22 -4.22 8.67
CA PHE A 205 5.50 -3.24 9.48
C PHE A 205 6.13 -3.04 10.86
N GLU A 206 6.56 -4.11 11.55
CA GLU A 206 7.35 -4.02 12.79
C GLU A 206 8.56 -3.09 12.60
N ARG A 207 9.30 -3.29 11.50
CA ARG A 207 10.52 -2.53 11.19
C ARG A 207 10.25 -1.04 10.96
N VAL A 208 9.21 -0.70 10.20
CA VAL A 208 8.90 0.71 9.88
C VAL A 208 8.24 1.44 11.05
N THR A 209 7.58 0.73 11.96
CA THR A 209 7.05 1.33 13.20
C THR A 209 8.12 1.48 14.29
N ASP A 210 9.11 0.60 14.32
CA ASP A 210 10.27 0.71 15.23
C ASP A 210 11.23 1.83 14.80
N SER A 211 11.52 1.91 13.50
CA SER A 211 12.39 2.94 12.93
C SER A 211 11.83 3.43 11.59
N THR A 212 11.30 4.65 11.59
CA THR A 212 10.69 5.22 10.38
C THR A 212 11.76 5.42 9.29
N PRO A 213 11.58 4.81 8.10
CA PRO A 213 12.55 4.91 7.03
C PRO A 213 12.51 6.29 6.35
N THR A 214 13.68 6.87 6.04
CA THR A 214 13.81 8.24 5.54
C THR A 214 14.21 8.36 4.08
N GLY A 215 14.43 7.23 3.39
CA GLY A 215 14.81 7.20 1.99
C GLY A 215 13.64 7.43 1.03
N PHE A 216 13.92 7.26 -0.25
CA PHE A 216 12.93 7.39 -1.34
C PHE A 216 12.91 6.14 -2.22
N VAL A 217 11.78 5.89 -2.86
CA VAL A 217 11.55 4.79 -3.80
C VAL A 217 10.96 5.36 -5.08
N SER A 218 11.59 5.10 -6.22
CA SER A 218 11.10 5.50 -7.54
C SER A 218 10.42 4.33 -8.26
N PHE A 219 9.23 4.56 -8.79
CA PHE A 219 8.49 3.64 -9.64
C PHE A 219 8.44 4.22 -11.04
N GLU A 220 9.03 3.53 -12.02
CA GLU A 220 9.09 4.00 -13.41
C GLU A 220 8.29 3.06 -14.33
N ARG A 221 7.37 3.63 -15.10
CA ARG A 221 6.72 2.95 -16.22
C ARG A 221 7.42 3.34 -17.52
N LYS A 222 8.09 2.39 -18.16
CA LYS A 222 8.68 2.56 -19.49
C LYS A 222 7.73 2.07 -20.57
N VAL A 223 7.47 2.90 -21.57
CA VAL A 223 6.67 2.54 -22.74
C VAL A 223 7.60 2.44 -23.93
N LEU A 224 7.70 1.24 -24.49
CA LEU A 224 8.47 1.04 -25.72
C LEU A 224 7.63 1.47 -26.92
N PRO A 225 8.25 2.07 -27.95
CA PRO A 225 7.52 2.44 -29.15
C PRO A 225 6.85 1.23 -29.82
N HIS A 226 5.65 1.42 -30.36
CA HIS A 226 4.88 0.35 -31.02
C HIS A 226 5.53 -0.25 -32.28
N HIS A 227 6.60 0.37 -32.81
CA HIS A 227 7.22 0.02 -34.09
C HIS A 227 8.40 -0.98 -33.99
N LEU A 228 8.45 -1.80 -32.94
CA LEU A 228 9.39 -2.94 -32.89
C LEU A 228 8.92 -4.02 -33.87
N ASP A 229 9.17 -3.79 -35.16
CA ASP A 229 8.80 -4.72 -36.23
C ASP A 229 9.71 -5.97 -36.21
N SER A 230 9.15 -7.12 -36.53
CA SER A 230 9.85 -8.40 -36.70
C SER A 230 11.03 -8.26 -37.67
N ASP A 231 10.87 -7.42 -38.69
CA ASP A 231 11.89 -7.05 -39.65
C ASP A 231 13.15 -6.43 -39.03
N MET A 232 13.00 -5.66 -37.95
CA MET A 232 14.10 -5.01 -37.27
C MET A 232 14.97 -6.03 -36.52
N TRP A 233 14.34 -7.04 -35.91
CA TRP A 233 15.04 -8.13 -35.24
C TRP A 233 15.79 -9.03 -36.23
N MET A 234 15.18 -9.33 -37.38
CA MET A 234 15.80 -10.13 -38.45
C MET A 234 17.02 -9.46 -39.08
N LYS A 235 17.02 -8.12 -39.14
CA LYS A 235 18.14 -7.32 -39.69
C LYS A 235 19.18 -6.94 -38.64
N SER A 236 18.97 -7.29 -37.37
CA SER A 236 19.88 -6.94 -36.28
C SER A 236 21.17 -7.75 -36.37
N SER A 237 22.30 -7.06 -36.44
CA SER A 237 23.65 -7.63 -36.39
C SER A 237 24.35 -7.42 -35.04
N ALA A 238 23.60 -6.99 -34.02
CA ALA A 238 24.15 -6.75 -32.70
C ALA A 238 24.78 -8.04 -32.13
N PRO A 239 26.03 -8.00 -31.62
CA PRO A 239 26.67 -9.18 -31.07
C PRO A 239 25.95 -9.63 -29.80
N LEU A 240 25.98 -10.94 -29.54
CA LEU A 240 25.43 -11.48 -28.32
C LEU A 240 26.18 -10.94 -27.10
N CYS A 241 25.43 -10.49 -26.10
CA CYS A 241 26.00 -10.08 -24.82
C CYS A 241 26.65 -11.27 -24.10
N GLN A 242 27.67 -11.01 -23.31
CA GLN A 242 28.26 -12.01 -22.42
C GLN A 242 27.20 -12.51 -21.43
N PHE A 243 27.01 -13.83 -21.35
CA PHE A 243 26.12 -14.45 -20.37
C PHE A 243 26.91 -15.39 -19.44
N ARG A 244 26.53 -15.42 -18.16
CA ARG A 244 27.14 -16.27 -17.15
C ARG A 244 26.15 -17.35 -16.71
N VAL A 245 26.49 -18.62 -16.92
CA VAL A 245 25.71 -19.76 -16.42
C VAL A 245 26.24 -20.17 -15.05
N ARG A 246 25.34 -20.34 -14.08
CA ARG A 246 25.66 -20.89 -12.75
C ARG A 246 24.80 -22.14 -12.53
N GLY A 247 25.44 -23.31 -12.52
CA GLY A 247 24.80 -24.56 -12.10
C GLY A 247 24.96 -24.75 -10.60
N ILE A 248 23.85 -24.94 -9.87
CA ILE A 248 23.89 -25.35 -8.46
C ILE A 248 23.82 -26.88 -8.44
N THR A 249 24.97 -27.55 -8.36
CA THR A 249 25.01 -28.99 -8.03
C THR A 249 24.83 -29.14 -6.52
N ARG A 250 23.69 -29.68 -6.09
CA ARG A 250 23.51 -30.12 -4.69
C ARG A 250 24.41 -31.34 -4.45
N CYS A 251 25.56 -31.17 -3.80
CA CYS A 251 26.23 -32.28 -3.15
C CYS A 251 25.39 -32.72 -1.95
N SER A 252 24.69 -33.84 -2.09
CA SER A 252 24.13 -34.56 -0.96
C SER A 252 25.30 -35.09 -0.13
N LEU A 253 25.66 -34.40 0.95
CA LEU A 253 26.41 -35.03 2.04
C LEU A 253 25.49 -36.09 2.66
N GLN A 254 25.70 -37.36 2.29
CA GLN A 254 25.25 -38.47 3.12
C GLN A 254 26.06 -38.41 4.42
N ALA A 255 25.38 -38.10 5.53
CA ALA A 255 25.92 -38.33 6.86
C ALA A 255 26.00 -39.85 7.10
N LEU A 256 27.17 -40.28 7.60
CA LEU A 256 27.49 -41.63 8.07
C LEU A 256 26.50 -42.13 9.11
#